data_AF-A0A9X0AUQ5-F1
#
_entry.id   AF-A0A9X0AUQ5-F1
#
_cell.length_a   1.000
_cell.length_b   1.000
_cell.length_c   1.000
_cell.angle_alpha   90.00
_cell.angle_beta   90.00
_cell.angle_gamma   90.00
#
_symmetry.space_group_name_H-M   'P 1'
#
loop_
_entity.id
_entity.type
_entity.pdbx_description
1 polymer ?
#
loop_
_entity_poly.entity_id
_entity_poly.type
_entity_poly.pdbx_seq_one_letter_code
_entity_poly.pdbx_strand_id
1 'polypeptide(L)'
;MVRAANNPTSKECRLDGCSHPHLRTVCMCIPGIYGEGDENMTLLGLWLASWGMWIFQLGDNTTLFEPIYVSNAVYGHMLAAKALLSEASSSEETDQVSGEAFNITDDRPAGFWWYMHKFYRFAGYNVTPRTIWVVPTWLLMMVGWVAECIYWVIFRGKKRPQILIRSKLEHLCRTRTFDVRKAKSVLGWRAQVGVDEAVEVSVKWGFEELARGSGKGKGKGKEENVDEVFQVGMLHGKDGKIKI
;
A
#
# COMPACT_ATOMS: atom_id res chain seq x y z
N MET A 1 22.09 21.15 -7.50
CA MET A 1 22.77 20.62 -6.29
C MET A 1 22.55 19.12 -6.08
N VAL A 2 21.32 18.58 -6.19
CA VAL A 2 21.05 17.13 -6.00
C VAL A 2 21.56 16.25 -7.16
N ARG A 3 21.36 16.65 -8.43
CA ARG A 3 21.88 15.92 -9.60
C ARG A 3 23.39 15.66 -9.57
N ALA A 4 24.17 16.66 -9.13
CA ALA A 4 25.63 16.54 -9.03
C ALA A 4 26.09 15.59 -7.90
N ALA A 5 25.29 15.46 -6.83
CA ALA A 5 25.54 14.50 -5.76
C ALA A 5 25.19 13.06 -6.17
N ASN A 6 24.16 12.89 -7.01
CA ASN A 6 23.71 11.58 -7.49
C ASN A 6 24.50 11.07 -8.71
N ASN A 7 25.38 11.88 -9.28
CA ASN A 7 26.24 11.51 -10.40
C ASN A 7 27.71 11.74 -10.02
N PRO A 8 28.29 10.90 -9.15
CA PRO A 8 29.66 11.11 -8.68
C PRO A 8 30.64 11.03 -9.85
N THR A 9 31.43 12.08 -10.04
CA THR A 9 32.56 12.08 -10.98
C THR A 9 33.53 10.98 -10.59
N SER A 10 33.73 10.03 -11.49
CA SER A 10 34.59 8.87 -11.32
C SER A 10 36.05 9.26 -11.35
N LYS A 11 36.60 9.68 -10.22
CA LYS A 11 38.06 9.60 -10.06
C LYS A 11 38.52 8.18 -9.71
N GLU A 12 37.61 7.27 -9.33
CA GLU A 12 37.96 5.93 -8.80
C GLU A 12 37.25 4.73 -9.47
N CYS A 13 36.36 4.92 -10.44
CA CYS A 13 35.69 3.80 -11.13
C CYS A 13 36.52 3.30 -12.33
N ARG A 14 37.73 2.83 -12.05
CA ARG A 14 38.55 2.05 -13.00
C ARG A 14 38.83 0.68 -12.38
N LEU A 15 37.74 0.00 -12.01
CA LEU A 15 37.79 -1.40 -11.61
C LEU A 15 37.77 -2.24 -12.89
N ASP A 16 38.68 -3.20 -12.99
CA ASP A 16 38.81 -4.10 -14.14
C ASP A 16 37.48 -4.82 -14.40
N GLY A 17 36.82 -4.48 -15.51
CA GLY A 17 35.54 -5.07 -15.93
C GLY A 17 34.36 -4.10 -16.13
N CYS A 18 34.49 -2.81 -15.76
CA CYS A 18 33.43 -1.82 -16.02
C CYS A 18 33.60 -1.16 -17.40
N SER A 19 32.59 -1.31 -18.27
CA SER A 19 32.57 -0.74 -19.63
C SER A 19 32.25 0.76 -19.69
N HIS A 20 31.81 1.38 -18.58
CA HIS A 20 31.42 2.79 -18.55
C HIS A 20 32.15 3.60 -17.48
N PRO A 21 32.49 4.87 -17.77
CA PRO A 21 33.25 5.71 -16.86
C PRO A 21 32.47 6.17 -15.64
N HIS A 22 31.13 6.13 -15.59
CA HIS A 22 30.32 6.65 -14.47
C HIS A 22 29.25 5.65 -14.00
N LEU A 23 28.97 5.62 -12.69
CA LEU A 23 27.85 4.88 -12.11
C LEU A 23 26.55 5.68 -12.30
N ARG A 24 25.66 5.18 -13.16
CA ARG A 24 24.35 5.78 -13.36
C ARG A 24 23.37 5.31 -12.28
N THR A 25 22.73 6.25 -11.59
CA THR A 25 21.78 5.95 -10.51
C THR A 25 20.44 6.63 -10.77
N VAL A 26 19.36 6.10 -10.19
CA VAL A 26 18.03 6.73 -10.19
C VAL A 26 17.36 6.46 -8.85
N CYS A 27 16.60 7.43 -8.36
CA CYS A 27 15.81 7.27 -7.14
C CYS A 27 14.32 7.17 -7.48
N MET A 28 13.65 6.18 -6.89
CA MET A 28 12.19 6.05 -6.98
C MET A 28 11.58 6.28 -5.60
N CYS A 29 10.69 7.26 -5.52
CA CYS A 29 9.88 7.53 -4.35
C CYS A 29 8.50 6.89 -4.57
N ILE A 30 8.20 5.92 -3.72
CA ILE A 30 7.01 5.08 -3.83
C ILE A 30 6.17 5.31 -2.56
N PRO A 31 4.86 5.55 -2.68
CA PRO A 31 3.96 5.72 -1.55
C PRO A 31 3.65 4.37 -0.89
N GLY A 32 2.58 4.31 -0.09
CA GLY A 32 2.09 3.05 0.47
C GLY A 32 1.80 2.02 -0.63
N ILE A 33 2.43 0.86 -0.52
CA ILE A 33 2.26 -0.25 -1.46
C ILE A 33 1.17 -1.18 -0.90
N TYR A 34 0.26 -1.61 -1.77
CA TYR A 34 -0.71 -2.66 -1.48
C TYR A 34 -0.63 -3.72 -2.58
N GLY A 35 -1.11 -4.93 -2.26
CA GLY A 35 -1.00 -6.05 -3.17
C GLY A 35 -0.83 -7.38 -2.47
N GLU A 36 -0.37 -8.35 -3.26
CA GLU A 36 0.14 -9.61 -2.78
C GLU A 36 1.39 -9.37 -1.93
N GLY A 37 1.45 -10.02 -0.77
CA GLY A 37 2.53 -9.83 0.21
C GLY A 37 2.34 -8.65 1.16
N ASP A 38 1.27 -7.86 1.00
CA ASP A 38 1.02 -6.73 1.91
C ASP A 38 0.33 -7.17 3.21
N GLU A 39 1.05 -6.99 4.32
CA GLU A 39 0.56 -7.27 5.67
C GLU A 39 -0.26 -6.13 6.26
N ASN A 40 -0.09 -4.88 5.77
CA ASN A 40 -0.60 -3.69 6.44
C ASN A 40 -1.98 -3.23 5.97
N MET A 41 -2.26 -3.27 4.67
CA MET A 41 -3.56 -2.89 4.12
C MET A 41 -4.37 -4.14 3.80
N THR A 42 -3.80 -5.09 3.06
CA THR A 42 -4.49 -6.31 2.63
C THR A 42 -4.79 -7.25 3.80
N LEU A 43 -3.76 -7.83 4.45
CA LEU A 43 -3.99 -8.82 5.50
C LEU A 43 -4.63 -8.23 6.76
N LEU A 44 -4.11 -7.10 7.26
CA LEU A 44 -4.72 -6.40 8.39
C LEU A 44 -6.15 -5.96 8.06
N GLY A 45 -6.42 -5.51 6.83
CA GLY A 45 -7.77 -5.11 6.40
C GLY A 45 -8.75 -6.28 6.45
N LEU A 46 -8.39 -7.43 5.87
CA LEU A 46 -9.22 -8.64 5.91
C LEU A 46 -9.40 -9.17 7.34
N TRP A 47 -8.35 -9.13 8.15
CA TRP A 47 -8.43 -9.49 9.57
C TRP A 47 -9.39 -8.57 10.33
N LEU A 48 -9.30 -7.24 10.15
CA LEU A 48 -10.26 -6.31 10.79
C LEU A 48 -11.69 -6.55 10.28
N ALA A 49 -11.86 -6.86 8.99
CA ALA A 49 -13.16 -7.14 8.41
C ALA A 49 -13.79 -8.42 8.98
N SER A 50 -13.00 -9.46 9.26
CA SER A 50 -13.51 -10.68 9.90
C SER A 50 -14.00 -10.46 11.33
N TRP A 51 -13.48 -9.44 12.02
CA TRP A 51 -13.98 -8.97 13.32
C TRP A 51 -15.18 -8.01 13.21
N GLY A 52 -15.73 -7.83 12.01
CA GLY A 52 -16.86 -6.92 11.78
C GLY A 52 -16.48 -5.44 11.80
N MET A 53 -15.18 -5.10 11.81
CA MET A 53 -14.75 -3.69 11.88
C MET A 53 -14.85 -2.93 10.56
N TRP A 54 -15.27 -3.59 9.48
CA TRP A 54 -15.46 -3.00 8.15
C TRP A 54 -16.51 -1.88 8.11
N ILE A 55 -17.37 -1.80 9.14
CA ILE A 55 -18.35 -0.73 9.31
C ILE A 55 -17.74 0.56 9.86
N PHE A 56 -16.58 0.50 10.52
CA PHE A 56 -15.99 1.68 11.16
C PHE A 56 -15.15 2.46 10.17
N GLN A 57 -15.51 3.73 9.97
CA GLN A 57 -14.75 4.69 9.19
C GLN A 57 -14.07 5.69 10.13
N LEU A 58 -12.76 5.89 9.98
CA LEU A 58 -12.00 6.85 10.76
C LEU A 58 -11.91 8.19 10.01
N GLY A 59 -12.55 9.23 10.54
CA GLY A 59 -12.60 10.55 9.92
C GLY A 59 -13.59 10.66 8.76
N ASP A 60 -13.73 11.86 8.22
CA ASP A 60 -14.72 12.24 7.22
C ASP A 60 -14.35 11.90 5.76
N ASN A 61 -13.30 11.09 5.56
CA ASN A 61 -12.78 10.65 4.25
C ASN A 61 -12.44 11.82 3.28
N THR A 62 -12.12 13.00 3.82
CA THR A 62 -11.67 14.16 3.04
C THR A 62 -10.19 14.10 2.66
N THR A 63 -9.42 13.29 3.39
CA THR A 63 -8.00 13.08 3.18
C THR A 63 -7.72 12.29 1.90
N LEU A 64 -7.00 12.89 0.94
CA LEU A 64 -6.59 12.18 -0.28
C LEU A 64 -5.37 11.31 -0.02
N PHE A 65 -5.41 10.11 -0.58
CA PHE A 65 -4.40 9.08 -0.48
C PHE A 65 -4.15 8.48 -1.86
N GLU A 66 -2.88 8.30 -2.21
CA GLU A 66 -2.45 7.68 -3.45
C GLU A 66 -1.58 6.45 -3.16
N PRO A 67 -2.20 5.27 -3.00
CA PRO A 67 -1.45 4.03 -2.94
C PRO A 67 -0.98 3.60 -4.32
N ILE A 68 -0.07 2.64 -4.36
CA ILE A 68 0.37 1.98 -5.58
C ILE A 68 0.28 0.47 -5.44
N TYR A 69 -0.25 -0.18 -6.47
CA TYR A 69 -0.26 -1.64 -6.53
C TYR A 69 1.15 -2.19 -6.74
N VAL A 70 1.50 -3.28 -6.04
CA VAL A 70 2.86 -3.86 -6.04
C VAL A 70 3.40 -4.15 -7.45
N SER A 71 2.58 -4.73 -8.33
CA SER A 71 3.01 -5.04 -9.70
C SER A 71 3.23 -3.77 -10.54
N ASN A 72 2.44 -2.72 -10.30
CA ASN A 72 2.67 -1.41 -10.91
C ASN A 72 3.98 -0.81 -10.40
N ALA A 73 4.23 -0.84 -9.09
CA ALA A 73 5.50 -0.36 -8.52
C ALA A 73 6.71 -1.06 -9.17
N VAL A 74 6.66 -2.40 -9.31
CA VAL A 74 7.71 -3.18 -9.99
C VAL A 74 7.86 -2.78 -11.46
N TYR A 75 6.76 -2.57 -12.18
CA TYR A 75 6.80 -2.08 -13.55
C TYR A 75 7.51 -0.72 -13.66
N GLY A 76 7.33 0.15 -12.66
CA GLY A 76 7.99 1.45 -12.60
C GLY A 76 9.49 1.32 -12.42
N HIS A 77 9.90 0.39 -11.56
CA HIS A 77 11.30 0.02 -11.40
C HIS A 77 11.92 -0.53 -12.69
N MET A 78 11.19 -1.38 -13.42
CA MET A 78 11.65 -1.92 -14.68
C MET A 78 11.82 -0.83 -15.76
N LEU A 79 10.90 0.15 -15.83
CA LEU A 79 11.01 1.27 -16.77
C LEU A 79 12.22 2.16 -16.44
N ALA A 80 12.44 2.46 -15.16
CA ALA A 80 13.61 3.22 -14.74
C ALA A 80 14.92 2.49 -15.08
N ALA A 81 14.98 1.17 -14.86
CA ALA A 81 16.14 0.35 -15.23
C ALA A 81 16.38 0.33 -16.75
N LYS A 82 15.32 0.17 -17.55
CA LYS A 82 15.42 0.23 -19.02
C LYS A 82 15.94 1.59 -19.51
N ALA A 83 15.44 2.68 -18.92
CA ALA A 83 15.86 4.02 -19.28
C ALA A 83 17.34 4.29 -18.93
N LEU A 84 17.81 3.79 -17.78
CA LEU A 84 19.23 3.85 -17.42
C LEU A 84 20.12 3.03 -18.36
N LEU A 85 19.64 1.86 -18.82
CA LEU A 85 20.36 1.03 -19.77
C LEU A 85 20.41 1.64 -21.17
N SER A 86 19.32 2.27 -21.63
CA SER A 86 19.33 2.99 -22.91
C SER A 86 20.25 4.20 -22.87
N GLU A 87 20.27 4.96 -21.76
CA GLU A 87 21.22 6.06 -21.56
C GLU A 87 22.67 5.57 -21.52
N ALA A 88 22.90 4.32 -21.14
CA ALA A 88 24.23 3.72 -21.16
C ALA A 88 24.73 3.35 -22.55
N SER A 89 23.83 2.93 -23.44
CA SER A 89 24.16 2.52 -24.81
C SER A 89 24.15 3.67 -25.81
N SER A 90 23.43 4.76 -25.55
CA SER A 90 23.42 5.96 -26.39
C SER A 90 24.50 6.96 -25.96
N SER A 91 25.31 7.42 -26.91
CA SER A 91 26.28 8.53 -26.71
C SER A 91 25.63 9.92 -26.73
N GLU A 92 24.31 10.02 -26.92
CA GLU A 92 23.59 11.28 -27.01
C GLU A 92 23.05 11.72 -25.64
N GLU A 93 23.24 13.01 -25.32
CA GLU A 93 22.82 13.64 -24.05
C GLU A 93 21.31 13.97 -23.96
N THR A 94 20.47 13.30 -24.76
CA THR A 94 19.03 13.61 -24.78
C THR A 94 18.31 12.78 -23.72
N ASP A 95 17.67 13.48 -22.77
CA ASP A 95 16.89 12.98 -21.62
C ASP A 95 17.66 12.14 -20.58
N GLN A 96 18.62 12.78 -19.91
CA GLN A 96 19.35 12.20 -18.78
C GLN A 96 18.41 11.79 -17.64
N VAL A 97 18.26 10.47 -17.46
CA VAL A 97 17.51 9.83 -16.35
C VAL A 97 18.44 9.62 -15.15
N SER A 98 19.74 9.49 -15.40
CA SER A 98 20.75 9.34 -14.37
C SER A 98 20.80 10.55 -13.43
N GLY A 99 20.88 10.26 -12.14
CA GLY A 99 20.93 11.24 -11.06
C GLY A 99 19.57 11.81 -10.65
N GLU A 100 18.48 11.38 -11.28
CA GLU A 100 17.14 11.91 -11.03
C GLU A 100 16.32 11.12 -10.01
N ALA A 101 15.37 11.81 -9.38
CA ALA A 101 14.34 11.22 -8.54
C ALA A 101 12.96 11.29 -9.21
N PHE A 102 12.21 10.19 -9.14
CA PHE A 102 10.86 10.07 -9.70
C PHE A 102 9.88 9.58 -8.64
N ASN A 103 8.73 10.23 -8.55
CA ASN A 103 7.61 9.71 -7.77
C ASN A 103 6.79 8.77 -8.67
N ILE A 104 6.43 7.60 -8.15
CA ILE A 104 5.64 6.61 -8.89
C ILE A 104 4.41 6.26 -8.06
N THR A 105 3.23 6.56 -8.60
CA THR A 105 1.92 6.19 -8.02
C THR A 105 0.98 5.71 -9.13
N ASP A 106 -0.17 5.14 -8.76
CA ASP A 106 -1.23 4.74 -9.70
C ASP A 106 -1.99 5.94 -10.31
N ASP A 107 -1.61 7.20 -9.99
CA ASP A 107 -2.18 8.44 -10.56
C ASP A 107 -3.70 8.58 -10.35
N ARG A 108 -4.19 8.06 -9.22
CA ARG A 108 -5.60 8.08 -8.83
C ARG A 108 -5.73 8.60 -7.40
N PRO A 109 -5.72 9.92 -7.15
CA PRO A 109 -5.96 10.43 -5.81
C PRO A 109 -7.41 10.20 -5.42
N ALA A 110 -7.63 9.45 -4.35
CA ALA A 110 -8.97 9.23 -3.77
C ALA A 110 -8.89 9.19 -2.25
N GLY A 111 -10.04 9.28 -1.58
CA GLY A 111 -10.10 9.17 -0.13
C GLY A 111 -9.61 7.80 0.36
N PHE A 112 -8.89 7.74 1.47
CA PHE A 112 -8.40 6.47 2.04
C PHE A 112 -9.55 5.44 2.21
N TRP A 113 -10.70 5.89 2.70
CA TRP A 113 -11.86 5.00 2.90
C TRP A 113 -12.55 4.63 1.61
N TRP A 114 -12.38 5.39 0.52
CA TRP A 114 -12.84 4.94 -0.79
C TRP A 114 -12.11 3.65 -1.22
N TYR A 115 -10.80 3.57 -0.97
CA TYR A 115 -10.02 2.36 -1.21
C TYR A 115 -10.43 1.22 -0.27
N MET A 116 -10.53 1.48 1.03
CA MET A 116 -10.90 0.45 2.01
C MET A 116 -12.32 -0.09 1.78
N HIS A 117 -13.29 0.76 1.47
CA HIS A 117 -14.65 0.33 1.16
C HIS A 117 -14.69 -0.51 -0.12
N LYS A 118 -13.91 -0.13 -1.15
CA LYS A 118 -13.76 -0.95 -2.35
C LYS A 118 -13.17 -2.32 -1.99
N PHE A 119 -12.09 -2.34 -1.22
CA PHE A 119 -11.46 -3.56 -0.74
C PHE A 119 -12.44 -4.49 0.01
N TYR A 120 -13.21 -3.95 0.96
CA TYR A 120 -14.22 -4.73 1.69
C TYR A 120 -15.35 -5.23 0.80
N ARG A 121 -15.76 -4.47 -0.22
CA ARG A 121 -16.76 -4.95 -1.20
C ARG A 121 -16.25 -6.12 -2.02
N PHE A 122 -15.01 -6.07 -2.49
CA PHE A 122 -14.37 -7.21 -3.19
C PHE A 122 -14.18 -8.41 -2.26
N ALA A 123 -13.99 -8.19 -0.96
CA ALA A 123 -13.96 -9.23 0.06
C ALA A 123 -15.35 -9.82 0.40
N GLY A 124 -16.43 -9.36 -0.23
CA GLY A 124 -17.79 -9.87 -0.04
C GLY A 124 -18.60 -9.17 1.07
N TYR A 125 -18.06 -8.13 1.70
CA TYR A 125 -18.78 -7.38 2.73
C TYR A 125 -19.68 -6.30 2.11
N ASN A 126 -20.92 -6.21 2.61
CA ASN A 126 -21.92 -5.26 2.14
C ASN A 126 -21.68 -3.84 2.71
N VAL A 127 -20.68 -3.14 2.17
CA VAL A 127 -20.40 -1.75 2.53
C VAL A 127 -21.43 -0.82 1.90
N THR A 128 -22.35 -0.32 2.71
CA THR A 128 -23.30 0.74 2.31
C THR A 128 -23.10 2.00 3.14
N PRO A 129 -23.43 3.20 2.64
CA PRO A 129 -23.35 4.43 3.42
C PRO A 129 -24.12 4.40 4.74
N ARG A 130 -25.17 3.57 4.84
CA ARG A 130 -25.99 3.41 6.05
C ARG A 130 -25.34 2.52 7.11
N THR A 131 -24.49 1.57 6.71
CA THR A 131 -23.80 0.68 7.64
C THR A 131 -22.53 1.31 8.21
N ILE A 132 -22.02 2.38 7.59
CA ILE A 132 -20.77 3.01 7.98
C ILE A 132 -20.97 3.91 9.21
N TRP A 133 -20.17 3.65 10.24
CA TRP A 133 -20.10 4.48 11.44
C TRP A 133 -18.83 5.31 11.42
N VAL A 134 -18.99 6.64 11.34
CA VAL A 134 -17.87 7.57 11.24
C VAL A 134 -17.38 7.96 12.64
N VAL A 135 -16.15 7.58 12.96
CA VAL A 135 -15.44 7.97 14.16
C VAL A 135 -14.71 9.29 13.91
N PRO A 136 -14.99 10.37 14.67
CA PRO A 136 -14.31 11.64 14.49
C PRO A 136 -12.81 11.56 14.74
N THR A 137 -12.02 12.27 13.94
CA THR A 137 -10.55 12.29 14.01
C THR A 137 -10.02 12.67 15.39
N TRP A 138 -10.62 13.66 16.05
CA TRP A 138 -10.17 14.09 17.39
C TRP A 138 -10.29 12.97 18.43
N LEU A 139 -11.36 12.18 18.37
CA LEU A 139 -11.59 11.07 19.30
C LEU A 139 -10.55 9.97 19.09
N LEU A 140 -10.28 9.66 17.82
CA LEU A 140 -9.26 8.70 17.43
C LEU A 140 -7.86 9.12 17.91
N MET A 141 -7.50 10.40 17.75
CA MET A 141 -6.24 10.96 18.24
C MET A 141 -6.14 10.91 19.77
N MET A 142 -7.24 11.15 20.49
CA MET A 142 -7.31 11.00 21.95
C MET A 142 -7.09 9.56 22.38
N VAL A 143 -7.76 8.59 21.74
CA VAL A 143 -7.59 7.15 22.03
C VAL A 143 -6.14 6.71 21.77
N GLY A 144 -5.54 7.15 20.65
CA GLY A 144 -4.14 6.87 20.36
C GLY A 144 -3.19 7.44 21.42
N TRP A 145 -3.43 8.66 21.89
CA TRP A 145 -2.64 9.27 22.97
C TRP A 145 -2.77 8.51 24.29
N VAL A 146 -4.00 8.15 24.70
CA VAL A 146 -4.23 7.36 25.91
C VAL A 146 -3.55 6.00 25.83
N ALA A 147 -3.64 5.32 24.67
CA ALA A 147 -2.96 4.05 24.44
C ALA A 147 -1.44 4.17 24.55
N GLU A 148 -0.84 5.22 23.97
CA GLU A 148 0.59 5.49 24.11
C GLU A 148 1.00 5.76 25.56
N CYS A 149 0.20 6.55 26.31
CA CYS A 149 0.44 6.77 27.74
C CYS A 149 0.41 5.47 28.55
N ILE A 150 -0.61 4.63 28.34
CA ILE A 150 -0.74 3.33 29.03
C ILE A 150 0.45 2.42 28.70
N TYR A 151 0.80 2.29 27.43
CA TYR A 151 1.95 1.49 27.00
C TYR A 151 3.26 2.02 27.58
N TRP A 152 3.42 3.34 27.63
CA TRP A 152 4.59 3.97 28.20
C TRP A 152 4.73 3.65 29.71
N VAL A 153 3.62 3.73 30.46
CA VAL A 153 3.58 3.40 31.89
C VAL A 153 3.90 1.92 32.14
N ILE A 154 3.24 1.00 31.41
CA ILE A 154 3.39 -0.45 31.60
C ILE A 154 4.78 -0.93 31.18
N PHE A 155 5.26 -0.51 30.00
CA PHE A 155 6.51 -1.01 29.42
C PHE A 155 7.72 -0.10 29.68
N ARG A 156 7.57 0.93 30.53
CA ARG A 156 8.61 1.92 30.85
C ARG A 156 9.28 2.48 29.58
N GLY A 157 8.45 2.79 28.59
CA GLY A 157 8.87 3.32 27.29
C GLY A 157 9.58 2.35 26.34
N LYS A 158 9.71 1.06 26.68
CA LYS A 158 10.44 0.08 25.84
C LYS A 158 9.62 -0.50 24.68
N LYS A 159 8.29 -0.38 24.72
CA LYS A 159 7.39 -0.90 23.69
C LYS A 159 6.36 0.16 23.30
N ARG A 160 5.98 0.15 22.01
CA ARG A 160 4.90 0.97 21.46
C ARG A 160 3.74 0.06 21.04
N PRO A 161 2.48 0.53 21.09
CA PRO A 161 1.36 -0.21 20.50
C PRO A 161 1.62 -0.42 19.00
N GLN A 162 1.06 -1.46 18.38
CA GLN A 162 1.28 -1.75 16.95
C GLN A 162 0.13 -1.23 16.05
N ILE A 163 -1.08 -1.17 16.59
CA ILE A 163 -2.30 -0.85 15.83
C ILE A 163 -2.68 0.63 16.01
N LEU A 164 -2.77 1.10 17.26
CA LEU A 164 -3.18 2.47 17.61
C LEU A 164 -1.99 3.41 17.87
N ILE A 165 -1.04 3.47 16.94
CA ILE A 165 0.08 4.41 17.03
C ILE A 165 -0.37 5.75 16.50
N ARG A 166 -0.06 6.86 17.20
CA ARG A 166 -0.38 8.22 16.75
C ARG A 166 0.12 8.48 15.32
N SER A 167 1.32 8.02 14.98
CA SER A 167 1.90 8.14 13.63
C SER A 167 1.04 7.46 12.53
N LYS A 168 0.45 6.29 12.82
CA LYS A 168 -0.46 5.62 11.87
C LYS A 168 -1.78 6.39 11.72
N LEU A 169 -2.32 6.90 12.83
CA LEU A 169 -3.53 7.72 12.81
C LEU A 169 -3.32 9.03 12.05
N GLU A 170 -2.18 9.69 12.28
CA GLU A 170 -1.80 10.90 11.53
C GLU A 170 -1.64 10.63 10.04
N HIS A 171 -1.18 9.43 9.66
CA HIS A 171 -1.12 9.01 8.26
C HIS A 171 -2.51 8.98 7.62
N LEU A 172 -3.53 8.50 8.33
CA LEU A 172 -4.92 8.46 7.85
C LEU A 172 -5.56 9.86 7.77
N CYS A 173 -5.07 10.80 8.58
CA CYS A 173 -5.67 12.13 8.73
C CYS A 173 -5.00 13.22 7.87
N ARG A 174 -3.94 12.88 7.10
CA ARG A 174 -3.17 13.87 6.34
C ARG A 174 -3.09 13.52 4.86
N THR A 175 -3.45 14.50 4.02
CA THR A 175 -3.48 14.32 2.56
C THR A 175 -2.07 14.11 2.02
N ARG A 176 -1.91 13.07 1.20
CA ARG A 176 -0.65 12.70 0.55
C ARG A 176 -0.91 12.40 -0.92
N THR A 177 -0.60 13.36 -1.75
CA THR A 177 -0.65 13.26 -3.21
C THR A 177 0.73 13.53 -3.78
N PHE A 178 1.10 12.81 -4.82
CA PHE A 178 2.42 12.87 -5.44
C PHE A 178 2.30 13.30 -6.89
N ASP A 179 3.27 14.11 -7.33
CA ASP A 179 3.34 14.51 -8.73
C ASP A 179 4.09 13.46 -9.57
N VAL A 180 3.35 12.77 -10.43
CA VAL A 180 3.85 11.72 -11.34
C VAL A 180 4.13 12.26 -12.75
N ARG A 181 3.93 13.57 -13.00
CA ARG A 181 4.10 14.17 -14.35
C ARG A 181 5.49 13.89 -14.94
N LYS A 182 6.53 13.98 -14.11
CA LYS A 182 7.91 13.72 -14.51
C LYS A 182 8.16 12.27 -14.92
N ALA A 183 7.60 11.31 -14.19
CA ALA A 183 7.74 9.89 -14.53
C ALA A 183 7.01 9.58 -15.85
N LYS A 184 5.86 10.21 -16.09
CA LYS A 184 5.11 10.07 -17.34
C LYS A 184 5.87 10.62 -18.55
N SER A 185 6.45 11.81 -18.43
CA SER A 185 7.14 12.46 -19.55
C SER A 185 8.49 11.81 -19.87
N VAL A 186 9.27 11.42 -18.85
CA VAL A 186 10.64 10.92 -19.03
C VAL A 186 10.69 9.41 -19.17
N LEU A 187 9.97 8.67 -18.33
CA LEU A 187 10.01 7.20 -18.30
C LEU A 187 8.89 6.54 -19.12
N GLY A 188 7.94 7.33 -19.63
CA GLY A 188 6.72 6.79 -20.25
C GLY A 188 5.81 6.07 -19.25
N TRP A 189 5.91 6.39 -17.96
CA TRP A 189 5.18 5.68 -16.89
C TRP A 189 3.66 5.74 -17.07
N ARG A 190 3.01 4.58 -17.04
CA ARG A 190 1.56 4.41 -16.87
C ARG A 190 1.27 3.14 -16.06
N ALA A 191 0.33 3.23 -15.13
CA ALA A 191 -0.19 2.08 -14.40
C ALA A 191 -0.72 1.03 -15.39
N GLN A 192 -0.24 -0.21 -15.25
CA GLN A 192 -0.63 -1.32 -16.12
C GLN A 192 -1.92 -1.96 -15.63
N VAL A 193 -2.02 -2.16 -14.32
CA VAL A 193 -3.18 -2.77 -13.67
C VAL A 193 -4.06 -1.68 -13.08
N GLY A 194 -5.36 -1.77 -13.34
CA GLY A 194 -6.36 -0.87 -12.78
C GLY A 194 -6.62 -1.15 -11.30
N VAL A 195 -7.15 -0.15 -10.57
CA VAL A 195 -7.40 -0.28 -9.13
C VAL A 195 -8.39 -1.43 -8.81
N ASP A 196 -9.42 -1.63 -9.64
CA ASP A 196 -10.42 -2.68 -9.40
C ASP A 196 -9.81 -4.09 -9.50
N GLU A 197 -9.06 -4.34 -10.58
CA GLU A 197 -8.34 -5.59 -10.79
C GLU A 197 -7.27 -5.82 -9.72
N ALA A 198 -6.49 -4.79 -9.39
CA ALA A 198 -5.47 -4.86 -8.34
C ALA A 198 -6.06 -5.24 -6.98
N VAL A 199 -7.20 -4.64 -6.61
CA VAL A 199 -7.90 -4.95 -5.35
C VAL A 199 -8.44 -6.38 -5.35
N GLU A 200 -9.05 -6.83 -6.45
CA GLU A 200 -9.58 -8.20 -6.56
C GLU A 200 -8.48 -9.24 -6.34
N VAL A 201 -7.35 -9.09 -7.04
CA VAL A 201 -6.19 -9.99 -6.90
C VAL A 201 -5.63 -9.95 -5.48
N SER A 202 -5.51 -8.75 -4.89
CA SER A 202 -5.02 -8.58 -3.52
C SER A 202 -5.90 -9.28 -2.49
N VAL A 203 -7.21 -9.13 -2.60
CA VAL A 203 -8.20 -9.76 -1.71
C VAL A 203 -8.14 -11.27 -1.83
N LYS A 204 -8.09 -11.80 -3.05
CA LYS A 204 -7.97 -13.24 -3.31
C LYS A 204 -6.72 -13.83 -2.66
N TRP A 205 -5.56 -13.21 -2.89
CA TRP A 205 -4.30 -13.60 -2.26
C TRP A 205 -4.40 -13.54 -0.72
N GLY A 206 -5.00 -12.48 -0.18
CA GLY A 206 -5.16 -12.32 1.26
C GLY A 206 -6.00 -13.41 1.91
N PHE A 207 -7.08 -13.87 1.27
CA PHE A 207 -7.86 -15.01 1.76
C PHE A 207 -7.07 -16.32 1.70
N GLU A 208 -6.33 -16.56 0.62
CA GLU A 208 -5.48 -17.75 0.48
C GLU A 208 -4.40 -17.80 1.58
N GLU A 209 -3.79 -16.66 1.89
CA GLU A 209 -2.75 -16.53 2.91
C GLU A 209 -3.32 -16.70 4.34
N LEU A 210 -4.49 -16.12 4.62
CA LEU A 210 -5.18 -16.34 5.90
C LEU A 210 -5.55 -17.82 6.10
N ALA A 211 -6.04 -18.50 5.06
CA ALA A 211 -6.33 -19.93 5.11
C ALA A 211 -5.06 -20.77 5.35
N ARG A 212 -3.94 -20.40 4.72
CA ARG A 212 -2.63 -21.04 4.93
C ARG A 212 -2.09 -20.85 6.34
N GLY A 213 -2.31 -19.67 6.93
CA GLY A 213 -1.95 -19.35 8.32
C GLY A 213 -2.68 -20.23 9.34
N SER A 214 -3.98 -20.46 9.14
CA SER A 214 -4.79 -21.34 9.99
C SER A 214 -4.38 -22.82 9.92
N GLY A 215 -3.79 -23.27 8.80
CA GLY A 215 -3.32 -24.65 8.61
C GLY A 215 -2.03 -25.01 9.37
N LYS A 216 -1.12 -24.05 9.62
CA LYS A 216 0.14 -24.30 10.35
C LYS A 216 -0.02 -24.35 11.87
N GLY A 217 -1.18 -23.97 12.40
CA GLY A 217 -1.50 -23.95 13.84
C GLY A 217 -2.15 -25.21 14.40
N LYS A 218 -2.50 -26.22 13.59
CA LYS A 218 -3.13 -27.47 14.07
C LYS A 218 -2.10 -28.44 14.66
N GLY A 219 -1.54 -28.03 15.81
CA GLY A 219 -0.85 -28.88 16.76
C GLY A 219 -1.37 -28.56 18.18
N LYS A 220 -2.41 -29.31 18.60
CA LYS A 220 -3.08 -29.33 19.91
C LYS A 220 -4.08 -28.20 20.24
N GLY A 221 -5.36 -28.58 20.29
CA GLY A 221 -6.31 -28.06 21.28
C GLY A 221 -7.56 -27.36 20.72
N LYS A 222 -8.68 -28.11 20.70
CA LYS A 222 -10.09 -27.71 20.45
C LYS A 222 -10.41 -27.11 19.08
N GLU A 223 -11.12 -27.92 18.29
CA GLU A 223 -12.00 -27.47 17.21
C GLU A 223 -13.05 -26.50 17.79
N GLU A 224 -12.82 -25.21 17.61
CA GLU A 224 -13.92 -24.28 17.39
C GLU A 224 -14.10 -24.12 15.89
N ASN A 225 -15.37 -24.18 15.48
CA ASN A 225 -15.83 -24.50 14.15
C ASN A 225 -15.54 -23.34 13.18
N VAL A 226 -14.43 -23.46 12.43
CA VAL A 226 -13.96 -22.46 11.46
C VAL A 226 -14.94 -22.28 10.29
N ASP A 227 -15.83 -23.25 10.06
CA ASP A 227 -16.88 -23.15 9.05
C ASP A 227 -17.94 -22.10 9.41
N GLU A 228 -18.14 -21.77 10.68
CA GLU A 228 -19.12 -20.75 11.10
C GLU A 228 -18.64 -19.32 10.80
N VAL A 229 -17.34 -19.03 10.99
CA VAL A 229 -16.76 -17.70 10.72
C VAL A 229 -16.71 -17.41 9.22
N PHE A 230 -16.50 -18.42 8.38
CA PHE A 230 -16.56 -18.31 6.92
C PHE A 230 -18.01 -18.27 6.38
N GLN A 231 -18.96 -18.90 7.06
CA GLN A 231 -20.38 -18.80 6.70
C GLN A 231 -20.99 -17.43 7.03
N VAL A 232 -20.55 -16.75 8.10
CA VAL A 232 -21.05 -15.40 8.43
C VAL A 232 -20.79 -14.38 7.30
N GLY A 233 -19.71 -14.55 6.52
CA GLY A 233 -19.43 -13.75 5.32
C GLY A 233 -20.25 -14.14 4.07
N MET A 234 -20.81 -15.36 4.01
CA MET A 234 -21.64 -15.84 2.91
C MET A 234 -23.15 -15.77 3.16
N LEU A 235 -23.59 -15.46 4.39
CA LEU A 235 -25.00 -15.49 4.79
C LEU A 235 -25.78 -14.18 4.59
N HIS A 236 -25.50 -13.41 3.54
CA HIS A 236 -26.44 -12.38 3.04
C HIS A 236 -26.56 -12.35 1.49
N GLY A 237 -26.12 -13.39 0.80
CA GLY A 237 -26.10 -13.48 -0.66
C GLY A 237 -27.11 -14.47 -1.27
N LYS A 238 -28.27 -14.70 -0.66
CA LYS A 238 -29.36 -15.46 -1.29
C LYS A 238 -30.68 -14.71 -1.10
N ASP A 239 -30.94 -13.83 -2.05
CA ASP A 239 -32.26 -13.52 -2.64
C ASP A 239 -32.26 -12.10 -3.17
N GLY A 240 -31.84 -11.95 -4.41
CA GLY A 240 -31.85 -10.67 -5.11
C GLY A 240 -31.68 -10.91 -6.60
N LYS A 241 -32.74 -11.42 -7.23
CA LYS A 241 -32.83 -11.57 -8.68
C LYS A 241 -32.34 -10.30 -9.38
N ILE A 242 -31.27 -10.44 -10.14
CA ILE A 242 -30.85 -9.46 -11.14
C ILE A 242 -31.95 -9.42 -12.21
N LYS A 243 -32.63 -8.29 -12.36
CA LYS A 243 -33.27 -7.91 -13.62
C LYS A 243 -32.39 -6.86 -14.27
N ILE A 244 -32.11 -7.12 -15.54
CA ILE A 244 -31.42 -6.30 -16.53
C ILE A 244 -32.00 -4.88 -16.53
#